data_AF-A0A520VV82-F1
#
_entry.id   AF-A0A520VV82-F1
#
_cell.length_a   1.000
_cell.length_b   1.000
_cell.length_c   1.000
_cell.angle_alpha   90.00
_cell.angle_beta   90.00
_cell.angle_gamma   90.00
#
_symmetry.space_group_name_H-M   'P 1'
#
loop_
_entity.id
_entity.type
_entity.pdbx_description
1 polymer ?
#
loop_
_entity_poly.entity_id
_entity_poly.type
_entity_poly.pdbx_seq_one_letter_code
_entity_poly.pdbx_strand_id
1 'polypeptide(L)'
;MKNLVSKNHNASCYVNIVIKTVAHLEYPEEGSENFEKMFIDHGLLNLQPEPLDPESLLEEIKLLEKKGKEDSVEIKDQYSKLLEIFNSYEFASETLGLFIDNYDCLAKHKETVSNNDNKVAKFIIANDVSIGSILSESMLIDSIEKHKGNTIQEKFQILLNKILSCKLPNPDTFNEENVVVRLLSNVTSVEIAKDNKFIKFAEQVKNQEKRS
;
A
#
# COMPACT_ATOMS: atom_id res chain seq x y z
N MET A 1 23.43 23.05 -35.66
CA MET A 1 21.99 23.29 -35.36
C MET A 1 21.64 22.48 -34.12
N LYS A 2 21.00 23.18 -33.16
CA LYS A 2 20.40 22.83 -31.85
C LYS A 2 20.36 21.36 -31.38
N ASN A 3 20.76 21.21 -30.11
CA ASN A 3 20.52 20.13 -29.15
C ASN A 3 19.30 19.24 -29.42
N LEU A 4 19.55 17.92 -29.43
CA LEU A 4 18.61 16.90 -28.97
C LEU A 4 19.25 16.12 -27.81
N VAL A 5 19.61 16.84 -26.75
CA VAL A 5 19.62 16.25 -25.40
C VAL A 5 18.20 16.39 -24.88
N SER A 6 17.40 15.33 -25.05
CA SER A 6 16.28 14.93 -24.20
C SER A 6 15.39 13.98 -24.97
N LYS A 7 15.19 12.78 -24.41
CA LYS A 7 14.07 11.82 -24.57
C LYS A 7 14.59 10.38 -24.47
N ASN A 8 14.98 10.00 -23.26
CA ASN A 8 14.92 8.64 -22.68
C ASN A 8 15.98 8.49 -21.60
N HIS A 9 15.80 9.13 -20.44
CA HIS A 9 16.66 8.89 -19.27
C HIS A 9 15.95 8.25 -18.08
N ASN A 10 14.63 8.01 -18.13
CA ASN A 10 13.94 7.20 -17.13
C ASN A 10 13.10 6.12 -17.83
N ALA A 11 13.77 5.11 -18.39
CA ALA A 11 13.14 3.80 -18.59
C ALA A 11 13.30 3.02 -17.28
N SER A 12 12.66 3.50 -16.23
CA SER A 12 12.59 2.83 -14.94
C SER A 12 11.87 1.50 -15.16
N CYS A 13 12.56 0.39 -14.90
CA CYS A 13 11.90 -0.90 -14.79
C CYS A 13 11.13 -0.84 -13.47
N TYR A 14 9.80 -0.92 -13.53
CA TYR A 14 8.97 -0.97 -12.35
C TYR A 14 8.52 -2.41 -12.12
N VAL A 15 8.58 -2.86 -10.87
CA VAL A 15 7.77 -3.99 -10.43
C VAL A 15 6.46 -3.43 -9.90
N ASN A 16 5.39 -3.74 -10.59
CA ASN A 16 4.04 -3.44 -10.13
C ASN A 16 3.59 -4.54 -9.17
N ILE A 17 3.07 -4.11 -8.03
CA ILE A 17 2.36 -4.93 -7.09
C ILE A 17 0.93 -4.39 -6.96
N VAL A 18 -0.03 -5.27 -6.71
CA VAL A 18 -1.41 -4.92 -6.39
C VAL A 18 -1.58 -5.09 -4.89
N ILE A 19 -1.88 -4.00 -4.18
CA ILE A 19 -2.24 -4.05 -2.77
C ILE A 19 -3.75 -4.13 -2.65
N LYS A 20 -4.24 -5.00 -1.77
CA LYS A 20 -5.68 -5.22 -1.56
C LYS A 20 -6.06 -4.91 -0.14
N THR A 21 -7.16 -4.19 0.02
CA THR A 21 -7.77 -3.85 1.31
C THR A 21 -9.17 -4.42 1.36
N VAL A 22 -9.50 -5.14 2.43
CA VAL A 22 -10.87 -5.62 2.66
C VAL A 22 -11.62 -4.59 3.52
N ALA A 23 -12.74 -4.10 2.99
CA ALA A 23 -13.66 -3.22 3.70
C ALA A 23 -15.00 -3.93 3.93
N HIS A 24 -15.50 -3.84 5.16
CA HIS A 24 -16.86 -4.23 5.51
C HIS A 24 -17.68 -2.98 5.76
N LEU A 25 -18.82 -2.88 5.08
CA LEU A 25 -19.77 -1.78 5.21
C LEU A 25 -21.05 -2.34 5.82
N GLU A 26 -21.44 -1.81 6.96
CA GLU A 26 -22.68 -2.16 7.66
C GLU A 26 -23.68 -1.02 7.52
N TYR A 27 -24.91 -1.32 7.07
CA TYR A 27 -25.96 -0.33 6.84
C TYR A 27 -27.36 -0.94 6.99
N PRO A 28 -28.41 -0.12 7.18
CA PRO A 28 -29.78 -0.61 7.34
C PRO A 28 -30.28 -1.40 6.12
N GLU A 29 -31.12 -2.42 6.33
CA GLU A 29 -31.72 -3.20 5.24
C GLU A 29 -32.79 -2.39 4.47
N GLU A 30 -33.59 -1.59 5.18
CA GLU A 30 -34.59 -0.71 4.60
C GLU A 30 -33.93 0.46 3.85
N GLY A 31 -34.34 0.71 2.61
CA GLY A 31 -33.83 1.81 1.79
C GLY A 31 -32.45 1.59 1.13
N SER A 32 -31.81 0.43 1.35
CA SER A 32 -30.42 0.18 0.88
C SER A 32 -30.31 -0.63 -0.42
N GLU A 33 -31.35 -0.66 -1.24
CA GLU A 33 -31.45 -1.52 -2.44
C GLU A 33 -30.33 -1.31 -3.47
N ASN A 34 -29.66 -0.15 -3.45
CA ASN A 34 -28.62 0.23 -4.41
C ASN A 34 -27.30 0.67 -3.79
N PHE A 35 -27.10 0.48 -2.48
CA PHE A 35 -25.95 1.03 -1.77
C PHE A 35 -24.62 0.47 -2.31
N GLU A 36 -24.54 -0.84 -2.59
CA GLU A 36 -23.30 -1.44 -3.10
C GLU A 36 -22.90 -0.88 -4.46
N LYS A 37 -23.89 -0.63 -5.32
CA LYS A 37 -23.67 -0.01 -6.62
C LYS A 37 -23.26 1.45 -6.45
N MET A 38 -23.93 2.19 -5.56
CA MET A 38 -23.61 3.58 -5.26
C MET A 38 -22.16 3.74 -4.76
N PHE A 39 -21.70 2.87 -3.85
CA PHE A 39 -20.33 2.92 -3.32
C PHE A 39 -19.27 2.76 -4.43
N ILE A 40 -19.56 1.95 -5.45
CA ILE A 40 -18.68 1.72 -6.60
C ILE A 40 -18.79 2.88 -7.60
N ASP A 41 -20.00 3.20 -8.06
CA ASP A 41 -20.24 4.16 -9.14
C ASP A 41 -19.76 5.58 -8.79
N HIS A 42 -19.83 5.95 -7.50
CA HIS A 42 -19.35 7.24 -7.00
C HIS A 42 -17.94 7.21 -6.42
N GLY A 43 -17.24 6.08 -6.50
CA GLY A 43 -15.85 5.97 -6.02
C GLY A 43 -15.70 6.21 -4.51
N LEU A 44 -16.75 5.95 -3.72
CA LEU A 44 -16.74 6.19 -2.26
C LEU A 44 -15.75 5.26 -1.53
N LEU A 45 -15.36 4.17 -2.18
CA LEU A 45 -14.35 3.21 -1.72
C LEU A 45 -13.02 3.29 -2.50
N ASN A 46 -12.78 4.39 -3.20
CA ASN A 46 -11.49 4.65 -3.84
C ASN A 46 -10.45 5.04 -2.77
N LEU A 47 -10.09 4.08 -1.93
CA LEU A 47 -9.11 4.28 -0.86
C LEU A 47 -7.79 4.73 -1.47
N GLN A 48 -7.16 5.69 -0.80
CA GLN A 48 -5.84 6.17 -1.15
C GLN A 48 -4.88 5.78 -0.02
N PRO A 49 -4.11 4.70 -0.19
CA PRO A 49 -3.00 4.38 0.68
C PRO A 49 -1.99 5.52 0.61
N GLU A 50 -1.71 6.13 1.74
CA GLU A 50 -0.76 7.22 1.90
C GLU A 50 0.38 6.74 2.80
N PRO A 51 1.65 7.01 2.45
CA PRO A 51 2.75 6.81 3.36
C PRO A 51 2.52 7.62 4.64
N LEU A 52 2.85 7.04 5.80
CA LEU A 52 2.92 7.80 7.05
C LEU A 52 3.91 8.95 6.90
N ASP A 53 3.61 10.08 7.53
CA ASP A 53 4.48 11.25 7.49
C ASP A 53 5.81 10.97 8.24
N PRO A 54 6.95 10.88 7.52
CA PRO A 54 8.23 10.55 8.13
C PRO A 54 8.73 11.68 9.05
N GLU A 55 8.35 12.93 8.80
CA GLU A 55 8.77 14.06 9.65
C GLU A 55 8.09 13.98 11.01
N SER A 56 6.76 13.77 11.02
CA SER A 56 6.01 13.54 12.25
C SER A 56 6.55 12.35 13.06
N LEU A 57 6.86 11.22 12.41
CA LEU A 57 7.45 10.05 13.07
C LEU A 57 8.81 10.40 13.72
N LEU A 58 9.67 11.12 13.01
CA LEU A 58 10.99 11.50 13.50
C LEU A 58 10.91 12.49 14.67
N GLU A 59 9.97 13.43 14.63
CA GLU A 59 9.71 14.36 15.73
C GLU A 59 9.28 13.61 17.00
N GLU A 60 8.38 12.64 16.88
CA GLU A 60 7.91 11.83 18.00
C GLU A 60 9.03 10.97 18.59
N ILE A 61 9.85 10.32 17.73
CA ILE A 61 11.05 9.58 18.16
C ILE A 61 11.98 10.49 18.97
N LYS A 62 12.34 11.67 18.45
CA LYS A 62 13.20 12.65 19.15
C LYS A 62 12.61 13.11 20.47
N LEU A 63 11.29 13.25 20.54
CA LEU A 63 10.58 13.65 21.75
C LEU A 63 10.64 12.55 22.81
N LEU A 64 10.51 11.28 22.43
CA LEU A 64 10.68 10.13 23.31
C LEU A 64 12.14 9.95 23.76
N GLU A 65 13.13 10.17 22.90
CA GLU A 65 14.56 10.16 23.28
C GLU A 65 14.85 11.19 24.38
N LYS A 66 14.32 12.41 24.23
CA LYS A 66 14.46 13.48 25.23
C LYS A 66 13.77 13.14 26.55
N LYS A 67 12.66 12.41 26.50
CA LYS A 67 11.93 11.90 27.67
C LYS A 67 12.60 10.70 28.34
N GLY A 68 13.67 10.14 27.76
CA GLY A 68 14.43 8.97 28.23
C GLY A 68 15.07 9.04 29.61
N LYS A 69 14.64 9.96 30.48
CA LYS A 69 14.91 9.98 31.93
C LYS A 69 13.80 9.35 32.77
N GLU A 70 12.62 9.06 32.20
CA GLU A 70 11.56 8.32 32.88
C GLU A 70 11.53 6.88 32.39
N ASP A 71 11.93 5.96 33.28
CA ASP A 71 12.25 4.55 33.01
C ASP A 71 11.00 3.66 32.78
N SER A 72 9.94 4.19 32.17
CA SER A 72 8.72 3.42 31.96
C SER A 72 8.88 2.43 30.80
N VAL A 73 8.46 1.19 31.02
CA VAL A 73 8.49 0.12 30.01
C VAL A 73 7.67 0.51 28.78
N GLU A 74 6.59 1.27 28.97
CA GLU A 74 5.70 1.75 27.92
C GLU A 74 6.38 2.73 26.96
N ILE A 75 7.16 3.70 27.48
CA ILE A 75 7.90 4.66 26.64
C ILE A 75 8.95 3.93 25.79
N LYS A 76 9.63 2.93 26.36
CA LYS A 76 10.63 2.12 25.63
C LYS A 76 9.98 1.30 24.52
N ASP A 77 8.82 0.72 24.77
CA ASP A 77 8.06 -0.05 23.78
C ASP A 77 7.55 0.85 22.64
N GLN A 78 6.95 2.01 22.96
CA GLN A 78 6.51 2.98 21.96
C GLN A 78 7.68 3.48 21.11
N TYR A 79 8.81 3.83 21.74
CA TYR A 79 10.02 4.25 21.05
C TYR A 79 10.51 3.16 20.08
N SER A 80 10.62 1.91 20.56
CA SER A 80 11.06 0.78 19.71
C SER A 80 10.12 0.56 18.52
N LYS A 81 8.80 0.70 18.72
CA LYS A 81 7.81 0.56 17.64
C LYS A 81 7.95 1.66 16.59
N LEU A 82 8.06 2.91 17.01
CA LEU A 82 8.22 4.04 16.07
C LEU A 82 9.54 3.93 15.30
N LEU A 83 10.62 3.52 15.96
CA LEU A 83 11.90 3.29 15.30
C LEU A 83 11.82 2.14 14.28
N GLU A 84 11.10 1.06 14.59
CA GLU A 84 10.85 -0.03 13.63
C GLU A 84 10.05 0.45 12.42
N ILE A 85 9.04 1.32 12.61
CA ILE A 85 8.26 1.93 11.52
C ILE A 85 9.16 2.82 10.66
N PHE A 86 9.95 3.69 11.29
CA PHE A 86 10.86 4.60 10.57
C PHE A 86 11.89 3.84 9.72
N ASN A 87 12.54 2.81 10.29
CA ASN A 87 13.47 1.97 9.53
C ASN A 87 12.78 1.23 8.37
N SER A 88 11.52 0.83 8.56
CA SER A 88 10.72 0.20 7.50
C SER A 88 10.42 1.19 6.37
N TYR A 89 10.16 2.45 6.72
CA TYR A 89 9.95 3.53 5.77
C TYR A 89 11.22 3.84 4.98
N GLU A 90 12.37 4.00 5.65
CA GLU A 90 13.67 4.20 4.99
C GLU A 90 13.99 3.06 4.02
N PHE A 91 13.78 1.81 4.43
CA PHE A 91 13.96 0.66 3.54
C PHE A 91 13.03 0.75 2.30
N ALA A 92 11.75 1.05 2.50
CA ALA A 92 10.81 1.14 1.39
C ALA A 92 11.14 2.29 0.42
N SER A 93 11.57 3.45 0.95
CA SER A 93 11.97 4.60 0.14
C SER A 93 13.32 4.35 -0.56
N GLU A 94 14.38 4.11 0.20
CA GLU A 94 15.76 4.11 -0.30
C GLU A 94 16.14 2.81 -1.02
N THR A 95 15.66 1.67 -0.50
CA THR A 95 16.04 0.36 -1.07
C THR A 95 15.08 -0.07 -2.17
N LEU A 96 13.77 0.05 -1.93
CA LEU A 96 12.77 -0.39 -2.91
C LEU A 96 12.43 0.71 -3.92
N GLY A 97 12.62 2.00 -3.59
CA GLY A 97 12.09 3.08 -4.42
C GLY A 97 10.58 2.96 -4.55
N LEU A 98 9.90 2.61 -3.45
CA LEU A 98 8.47 2.37 -3.43
C LEU A 98 7.76 3.68 -3.77
N PHE A 99 6.92 3.63 -4.81
CA PHE A 99 6.14 4.75 -5.26
C PHE A 99 4.68 4.33 -5.38
N ILE A 100 3.82 5.01 -4.63
CA ILE A 100 2.39 4.76 -4.63
C ILE A 100 1.77 5.80 -5.54
N ASP A 101 1.40 5.36 -6.73
CA ASP A 101 0.62 6.18 -7.63
C ASP A 101 -0.81 5.65 -7.67
N ASN A 102 -1.74 6.35 -7.03
CA ASN A 102 -3.14 5.94 -6.90
C ASN A 102 -3.95 6.22 -8.17
N TYR A 103 -3.40 5.93 -9.36
CA TYR A 103 -4.13 6.14 -10.62
C TYR A 103 -5.31 5.18 -10.79
N ASP A 104 -5.11 3.90 -10.44
CA ASP A 104 -6.08 2.83 -10.66
C ASP A 104 -6.50 2.21 -9.31
N CYS A 105 -7.52 2.80 -8.69
CA CYS A 105 -8.22 2.18 -7.56
C CYS A 105 -9.46 1.44 -8.06
N LEU A 106 -9.61 0.17 -7.67
CA LEU A 106 -10.74 -0.65 -8.09
C LEU A 106 -11.39 -1.33 -6.89
N ALA A 107 -12.55 -0.82 -6.49
CA ALA A 107 -13.42 -1.47 -5.53
C ALA A 107 -14.29 -2.53 -6.22
N LYS A 108 -14.29 -3.75 -5.68
CA LYS A 108 -15.16 -4.85 -6.12
C LYS A 108 -15.97 -5.38 -4.96
N HIS A 109 -17.30 -5.34 -5.10
CA HIS A 109 -18.21 -6.06 -4.22
C HIS A 109 -17.94 -7.57 -4.28
N LYS A 110 -18.01 -8.25 -3.13
CA LYS A 110 -17.83 -9.71 -3.03
C LYS A 110 -19.08 -10.42 -2.57
N GLU A 111 -19.66 -9.96 -1.49
CA GLU A 111 -20.80 -10.58 -0.86
C GLU A 111 -21.52 -9.55 0.01
N THR A 112 -22.82 -9.74 0.19
CA THR A 112 -23.62 -9.04 1.20
C THR A 112 -24.34 -10.11 2.01
N VAL A 113 -24.31 -9.98 3.33
CA VAL A 113 -25.05 -10.84 4.25
C VAL A 113 -26.00 -9.99 5.08
N SER A 114 -27.23 -10.45 5.29
CA SER A 114 -28.16 -9.79 6.21
C SER A 114 -27.92 -10.28 7.64
N ASN A 115 -27.93 -9.37 8.61
CA ASN A 115 -27.77 -9.63 10.03
C ASN A 115 -28.59 -8.62 10.85
N ASN A 116 -29.67 -9.09 11.48
CA ASN A 116 -30.52 -8.30 12.39
C ASN A 116 -30.86 -6.89 11.87
N ASP A 117 -31.71 -6.81 10.84
CA ASP A 117 -32.16 -5.58 10.17
C ASP A 117 -31.07 -4.74 9.49
N ASN A 118 -29.81 -5.17 9.55
CA ASN A 118 -28.68 -4.58 8.82
C ASN A 118 -28.20 -5.52 7.71
N LYS A 119 -27.58 -4.93 6.69
CA LYS A 119 -26.75 -5.61 5.70
C LYS A 119 -25.28 -5.34 6.00
N VAL A 120 -24.46 -6.36 5.84
CA VAL A 120 -23.00 -6.26 5.90
C VAL A 120 -22.45 -6.64 4.53
N ALA A 121 -21.99 -5.65 3.77
CA ALA A 121 -21.36 -5.84 2.47
C ALA A 121 -19.84 -5.85 2.60
N LYS A 122 -19.21 -6.75 1.85
CA LYS A 122 -17.76 -6.90 1.79
C LYS A 122 -17.25 -6.47 0.44
N PHE A 123 -16.24 -5.61 0.46
CA PHE A 123 -15.54 -5.12 -0.72
C PHE A 123 -14.06 -5.50 -0.66
N ILE A 124 -13.50 -5.81 -1.83
CA ILE A 124 -12.05 -5.85 -2.03
C ILE A 124 -11.68 -4.64 -2.86
N ILE A 125 -10.85 -3.79 -2.28
CA ILE A 125 -10.35 -2.56 -2.90
C ILE A 125 -8.92 -2.83 -3.30
N ALA A 126 -8.62 -2.74 -4.59
CA ALA A 126 -7.30 -2.96 -5.14
C ALA A 126 -6.66 -1.63 -5.55
N ASN A 127 -5.40 -1.43 -5.19
CA ASN A 127 -4.58 -0.31 -5.66
C ASN A 127 -3.31 -0.86 -6.31
N ASP A 128 -2.96 -0.34 -7.47
CA ASP A 128 -1.69 -0.63 -8.14
C ASP A 128 -0.57 0.24 -7.54
N VAL A 129 0.56 -0.39 -7.23
CA VAL A 129 1.72 0.25 -6.60
C VAL A 129 2.97 -0.14 -7.37
N SER A 130 3.85 0.83 -7.63
CA SER A 130 5.07 0.64 -8.41
C SER A 130 6.30 0.66 -7.53
N ILE A 131 7.24 -0.26 -7.78
CA ILE A 131 8.53 -0.33 -7.10
C ILE A 131 9.61 0.05 -8.10
N GLY A 132 10.25 1.21 -7.91
CA GLY A 132 11.11 1.85 -8.91
C GLY A 132 12.58 1.44 -8.89
N SER A 133 13.10 0.96 -7.75
CA SER A 133 14.52 0.58 -7.63
C SER A 133 14.79 -0.89 -7.96
N ILE A 134 13.75 -1.66 -8.29
CA ILE A 134 13.84 -3.10 -8.51
C ILE A 134 13.65 -3.44 -9.99
N LEU A 135 14.65 -4.11 -10.57
CA LEU A 135 14.70 -4.41 -12.00
C LEU A 135 14.30 -5.85 -12.35
N SER A 136 14.08 -6.71 -11.36
CA SER A 136 13.64 -8.11 -11.54
C SER A 136 12.86 -8.61 -10.31
N GLU A 137 12.02 -9.64 -10.50
CA GLU A 137 11.36 -10.31 -9.37
C GLU A 137 12.38 -10.93 -8.41
N SER A 138 13.49 -11.50 -8.90
CA SER A 138 14.54 -12.06 -8.03
C SER A 138 15.16 -11.00 -7.13
N MET A 139 15.47 -9.81 -7.66
CA MET A 139 15.98 -8.69 -6.86
C MET A 139 14.98 -8.26 -5.79
N LEU A 140 13.68 -8.30 -6.09
CA LEU A 140 12.64 -8.03 -5.11
C LEU A 140 12.73 -9.01 -3.95
N ILE A 141 12.76 -10.31 -4.26
CA ILE A 141 12.80 -11.41 -3.29
C ILE A 141 14.03 -11.28 -2.39
N ASP A 142 15.20 -11.09 -2.99
CA ASP A 142 16.46 -10.93 -2.25
C ASP A 142 16.42 -9.72 -1.32
N SER A 143 15.85 -8.60 -1.79
CA SER A 143 15.76 -7.36 -1.00
C SER A 143 14.91 -7.50 0.25
N ILE A 144 13.84 -8.30 0.20
CA ILE A 144 12.93 -8.50 1.33
C ILE A 144 13.18 -9.81 2.10
N GLU A 145 14.18 -10.61 1.73
CA GLU A 145 14.39 -11.96 2.28
C GLU A 145 14.46 -11.97 3.82
N LYS A 146 15.12 -10.97 4.41
CA LYS A 146 15.32 -10.87 5.86
C LYS A 146 14.11 -10.33 6.64
N HIS A 147 13.06 -9.88 5.97
CA HIS A 147 11.85 -9.37 6.61
C HIS A 147 10.97 -10.49 7.16
N LYS A 148 10.22 -10.21 8.23
CA LYS A 148 9.27 -11.14 8.86
C LYS A 148 8.16 -11.53 7.86
N GLY A 149 7.77 -12.81 7.86
CA GLY A 149 6.74 -13.38 7.00
C GLY A 149 7.20 -14.67 6.32
N ASN A 150 6.27 -15.54 5.96
CA ASN A 150 6.57 -16.86 5.37
C ASN A 150 6.67 -16.79 3.84
N THR A 151 5.93 -15.87 3.22
CA THR A 151 5.91 -15.67 1.76
C THR A 151 6.36 -14.25 1.42
N ILE A 152 6.77 -14.04 0.16
CA ILE A 152 7.12 -12.70 -0.37
C ILE A 152 5.94 -11.73 -0.20
N GLN A 153 4.74 -12.19 -0.52
CA GLN A 153 3.50 -11.43 -0.42
C GLN A 153 3.20 -11.04 1.03
N GLU A 154 3.36 -11.98 1.97
CA GLU A 154 3.16 -11.72 3.40
C GLU A 154 4.20 -10.74 3.95
N LYS A 155 5.45 -10.85 3.52
CA LYS A 155 6.52 -9.90 3.87
C LYS A 155 6.19 -8.49 3.38
N PHE A 156 5.72 -8.35 2.14
CA PHE A 156 5.24 -7.06 1.62
C PHE A 156 4.02 -6.56 2.38
N GLN A 157 3.05 -7.42 2.66
CA GLN A 157 1.87 -7.05 3.43
C GLN A 157 2.27 -6.49 4.81
N ILE A 158 3.19 -7.15 5.52
CA ILE A 158 3.67 -6.68 6.83
C ILE A 158 4.40 -5.35 6.70
N LEU A 159 5.31 -5.22 5.73
CA LEU A 159 6.04 -3.98 5.47
C LEU A 159 5.09 -2.81 5.18
N LEU A 160 4.18 -2.99 4.23
CA LEU A 160 3.25 -1.96 3.78
C LEU A 160 2.24 -1.57 4.87
N ASN A 161 1.74 -2.53 5.66
CA ASN A 161 0.87 -2.19 6.79
C ASN A 161 1.53 -1.29 7.84
N LYS A 162 2.86 -1.36 7.99
CA LYS A 162 3.59 -0.52 8.95
C LYS A 162 3.74 0.91 8.46
N ILE A 163 3.94 1.10 7.15
CA ILE A 163 4.34 2.39 6.58
C ILE A 163 3.20 3.11 5.87
N LEU A 164 2.09 2.43 5.61
CA LEU A 164 0.92 3.00 4.95
C LEU A 164 -0.22 3.22 5.95
N SER A 165 -0.92 4.32 5.74
CA SER A 165 -2.26 4.57 6.29
C SER A 165 -3.26 4.65 5.15
N CYS A 166 -4.46 4.10 5.37
CA CYS A 166 -5.55 4.22 4.40
C CYS A 166 -6.67 5.04 5.03
N LYS A 167 -7.04 6.15 4.39
CA LYS A 167 -8.19 6.97 4.80
C LYS A 167 -9.34 6.78 3.82
N LEU A 168 -10.56 6.92 4.33
CA LEU A 168 -11.76 6.96 3.51
C LEU A 168 -11.83 8.33 2.80
N PRO A 169 -12.14 8.37 1.49
CA PRO A 169 -12.16 9.63 0.74
C PRO A 169 -13.31 10.55 1.17
N ASN A 170 -14.49 9.99 1.48
CA ASN A 170 -15.71 10.76 1.80
C ASN A 170 -16.37 10.21 3.08
N PRO A 171 -15.77 10.41 4.27
CA PRO A 171 -16.33 9.89 5.52
C PRO A 171 -17.72 10.47 5.85
N ASP A 172 -18.00 11.72 5.44
CA ASP A 172 -19.27 12.40 5.73
C ASP A 172 -20.47 11.72 5.05
N THR A 173 -20.31 11.29 3.78
CA THR A 173 -21.36 10.59 3.03
C THR A 173 -21.75 9.27 3.71
N PHE A 174 -20.77 8.54 4.27
CA PHE A 174 -21.08 7.32 5.01
C PHE A 174 -21.84 7.62 6.31
N ASN A 175 -21.48 8.70 7.01
CA ASN A 175 -22.16 9.10 8.23
C ASN A 175 -23.60 9.54 7.98
N GLU A 176 -23.85 10.32 6.92
CA GLU A 176 -25.19 10.79 6.53
C GLU A 176 -26.15 9.62 6.22
N GLU A 177 -25.64 8.58 5.56
CA GLU A 177 -26.39 7.38 5.17
C GLU A 177 -26.43 6.29 6.27
N ASN A 178 -25.95 6.58 7.48
CA ASN A 178 -25.81 5.62 8.59
C ASN A 178 -25.03 4.34 8.22
N VAL A 179 -23.99 4.49 7.40
CA VAL A 179 -23.11 3.40 6.95
C VAL A 179 -21.87 3.36 7.84
N VAL A 180 -21.65 2.24 8.52
CA VAL A 180 -20.42 2.01 9.30
C VAL A 180 -19.40 1.28 8.43
N VAL A 181 -18.27 1.93 8.18
CA VAL A 181 -17.17 1.35 7.40
C VAL A 181 -16.07 0.81 8.32
N ARG A 182 -15.68 -0.46 8.12
CA ARG A 182 -14.59 -1.12 8.85
C ARG A 182 -13.58 -1.70 7.88
N LEU A 183 -12.36 -1.16 7.90
CA LEU A 183 -11.22 -1.74 7.19
C LEU A 183 -10.62 -2.87 8.05
N LEU A 184 -10.35 -4.03 7.45
CA LEU A 184 -9.72 -5.14 8.18
C LEU A 184 -8.25 -4.84 8.54
N SER A 185 -7.56 -4.14 7.65
CA SER A 185 -6.19 -3.64 7.79
C SER A 185 -5.93 -2.60 6.70
N ASN A 186 -4.81 -1.87 6.75
CA ASN A 186 -4.42 -0.97 5.65
C ASN A 186 -4.15 -1.78 4.37
N VAL A 187 -3.49 -2.92 4.50
CA VAL A 187 -3.22 -3.90 3.43
C VAL A 187 -3.58 -5.30 3.91
N THR A 188 -4.56 -5.94 3.29
CA THR A 188 -5.01 -7.31 3.60
C THR A 188 -4.27 -8.36 2.80
N SER A 189 -3.86 -8.04 1.56
CA SER A 189 -2.97 -8.91 0.78
C SER A 189 -2.22 -8.12 -0.29
N VAL A 190 -1.16 -8.75 -0.81
CA VAL A 190 -0.33 -8.19 -1.89
C VAL A 190 -0.19 -9.24 -2.97
N GLU A 191 -0.29 -8.81 -4.23
CA GLU A 191 0.00 -9.63 -5.41
C GLU A 191 1.09 -8.97 -6.24
N ILE A 192 2.04 -9.75 -6.75
CA ILE A 192 3.00 -9.26 -7.75
C ILE A 192 2.32 -9.36 -9.11
N ALA A 193 2.25 -8.26 -9.86
CA ALA A 193 1.60 -8.24 -11.15
C ALA A 193 2.31 -9.20 -12.12
N LYS A 194 1.53 -10.05 -12.80
CA LYS A 194 2.08 -11.03 -13.76
C LYS A 194 2.64 -10.37 -15.03
N ASP A 195 2.08 -9.22 -15.40
CA ASP A 195 2.44 -8.47 -16.59
C ASP A 195 3.55 -7.44 -16.35
N ASN A 196 4.34 -7.62 -15.28
CA ASN A 196 5.53 -6.82 -15.05
C ASN A 196 6.45 -6.91 -16.28
N LYS A 197 6.43 -5.84 -17.09
CA LYS A 197 7.32 -5.68 -18.24
C LYS A 197 8.69 -5.31 -17.70
N PHE A 198 9.39 -6.28 -17.13
CA PHE A 198 10.83 -6.19 -16.94
C PHE A 198 11.41 -5.87 -18.31
N ILE A 199 12.00 -4.68 -18.44
CA ILE A 199 12.52 -4.25 -19.71
C ILE A 199 13.59 -5.28 -20.10
N LYS A 200 13.34 -6.04 -21.18
CA LYS A 200 14.23 -7.03 -21.80
C LYS A 200 15.58 -6.45 -22.27
N PHE A 201 15.96 -5.26 -21.83
CA PHE A 201 17.21 -4.59 -22.21
C PHE A 201 18.42 -5.24 -21.54
N ALA A 202 18.34 -5.66 -20.27
CA ALA A 202 19.50 -6.23 -19.58
C ALA A 202 19.96 -7.58 -20.19
N GLU A 203 19.03 -8.42 -20.65
CA GLU A 203 19.36 -9.68 -21.33
C GLU A 203 19.81 -9.48 -22.78
N GLN A 204 19.31 -8.46 -23.49
CA GLN A 204 19.74 -8.16 -24.86
C GLN A 204 21.17 -7.61 -24.91
N VAL A 205 21.60 -6.80 -23.94
CA VAL A 205 22.98 -6.30 -23.88
C VAL A 205 23.98 -7.42 -23.56
N LYS A 206 23.66 -8.32 -22.61
CA LYS A 206 24.51 -9.51 -22.33
C LYS A 206 24.68 -10.44 -23.53
N ASN A 207 23.67 -10.53 -24.40
CA ASN A 207 23.75 -11.37 -25.62
C ASN A 207 24.44 -10.66 -26.80
N GLN A 208 24.58 -9.34 -26.78
CA GLN A 208 25.39 -8.60 -27.75
C GLN A 208 26.89 -8.63 -27.40
N GLU A 209 27.24 -8.58 -26.12
CA GLU A 209 28.64 -8.72 -25.68
C GLU A 209 29.22 -10.13 -25.91
N LYS A 210 28.38 -11.18 -25.89
CA LYS A 210 28.80 -12.55 -26.24
C LYS A 210 28.91 -12.81 -27.75
N ARG A 211 28.49 -11.86 -28.59
CA ARG A 211 28.50 -11.96 -30.06
C ARG A 211 29.40 -10.91 -30.72
N SER A 212 30.16 -10.15 -29.94
CA SER A 212 31.14 -9.16 -30.41
C SER A 212 32.56 -9.68 -30.21
#